data_AF-A0A927WHX0-F1
#
_entry.id   AF-A0A927WHX0-F1
#
_cell.length_a   1.000
_cell.length_b   1.000
_cell.length_c   1.000
_cell.angle_alpha   90.00
_cell.angle_beta   90.00
_cell.angle_gamma   90.00
#
_symmetry.space_group_name_H-M   'P 1'
#
loop_
_entity.id
_entity.type
_entity.pdbx_description
1 polymer ?
#
loop_
_entity_poly.entity_id
_entity_poly.type
_entity_poly.pdbx_seq_one_letter_code
_entity_poly.pdbx_strand_id
1 'polypeptide(L)'
;MKKTMQLILLMMLVTAGLTAIFEGAEQALLLVVMTGFTGQGYQIMCAAHDHPEEDEIRNRKLKAVEIFTAVCGFISFYWLSSVGLNVGIGLCLIFYCVGMKYMKEGTAAA
;
A
#
# COMPACT_ATOMS: atom_id res chain seq x y z
N MET A 1 -9.05 -0.65 -12.87
CA MET A 1 -8.20 0.13 -11.94
C MET A 1 -8.84 0.29 -10.57
N LYS A 2 -9.92 1.08 -10.42
CA LYS A 2 -10.52 1.37 -9.11
C LYS A 2 -10.99 0.12 -8.34
N LYS A 3 -11.70 -0.78 -9.02
CA LYS A 3 -12.23 -2.02 -8.41
C LYS A 3 -11.14 -2.95 -7.90
N THR A 4 -10.06 -3.16 -8.67
CA THR A 4 -8.94 -4.04 -8.29
C THR A 4 -8.17 -3.49 -7.08
N MET A 5 -7.89 -2.19 -7.08
CA MET A 5 -7.20 -1.53 -5.96
C MET A 5 -8.06 -1.46 -4.70
N GLN A 6 -9.36 -1.19 -4.84
CA GLN A 6 -10.32 -1.29 -3.73
C GLN A 6 -10.40 -2.71 -3.15
N LEU A 7 -10.32 -3.73 -4.01
CA LEU A 7 -10.33 -5.12 -3.57
C LEU A 7 -9.05 -5.48 -2.81
N ILE A 8 -7.88 -4.99 -3.23
CA ILE A 8 -6.63 -5.17 -2.49
C ILE A 8 -6.69 -4.46 -1.13
N LEU A 9 -7.19 -3.22 -1.06
CA LEU A 9 -7.39 -2.51 0.20
C LEU A 9 -8.35 -3.24 1.14
N LEU A 10 -9.44 -3.79 0.60
CA LEU A 10 -10.38 -4.61 1.38
C LEU A 10 -9.69 -5.89 1.89
N MET A 11 -8.91 -6.57 1.05
CA MET A 11 -8.14 -7.75 1.45
C MET A 11 -7.12 -7.45 2.55
N MET A 12 -6.46 -6.29 2.51
CA MET A 12 -5.57 -5.87 3.59
C MET A 12 -6.32 -5.62 4.89
N LEU A 13 -7.50 -5.00 4.83
CA LEU A 13 -8.34 -4.76 6.00
C LEU A 13 -8.84 -6.07 6.63
N VAL A 14 -9.26 -7.03 5.80
CA VAL A 14 -9.66 -8.38 6.24
C VAL A 14 -8.46 -9.10 6.85
N THR A 15 -7.29 -9.03 6.21
CA THR A 15 -6.04 -9.61 6.75
C THR A 15 -5.72 -9.02 8.12
N ALA A 16 -5.83 -7.70 8.29
CA ALA A 16 -5.61 -7.04 9.58
C ALA A 16 -6.57 -7.55 10.66
N GLY A 17 -7.85 -7.73 10.34
CA GLY A 17 -8.85 -8.29 11.26
C GLY A 17 -8.53 -9.74 11.65
N LEU A 18 -8.12 -10.57 10.70
CA LEU A 18 -7.71 -11.95 10.97
C LEU A 18 -6.43 -11.99 11.82
N THR A 19 -5.44 -11.15 11.51
CA THR A 19 -4.20 -11.02 12.31
C THR A 19 -4.50 -10.59 13.74
N ALA A 20 -5.47 -9.71 13.97
CA ALA A 20 -5.87 -9.30 15.32
C ALA A 20 -6.39 -10.48 16.15
N ILE A 21 -7.11 -11.39 15.52
CA ILE A 21 -7.71 -12.57 16.17
C ILE A 21 -6.67 -13.65 16.44
N PHE A 22 -5.78 -13.91 15.48
CA PHE A 22 -4.91 -15.10 15.50
C PHE A 22 -3.46 -14.83 15.93
N GLU A 23 -2.96 -13.60 15.77
CA GLU A 23 -1.53 -13.30 15.90
C GLU A 23 -1.24 -12.16 16.89
N GLY A 24 -2.21 -11.28 17.12
CA GLY A 24 -2.14 -10.23 18.13
C GLY A 24 -2.47 -8.84 17.60
N ALA A 25 -2.71 -7.93 18.54
CA ALA A 25 -3.08 -6.55 18.22
C ALA A 25 -1.92 -5.74 17.63
N GLU A 26 -0.67 -6.07 17.96
CA GLU A 26 0.50 -5.32 17.49
C GLU A 26 0.71 -5.47 15.99
N GLN A 27 0.68 -6.71 15.49
CA GLN A 27 0.82 -7.02 14.06
C GLN A 27 -0.39 -6.52 13.28
N ALA A 28 -1.59 -6.61 13.87
CA ALA A 28 -2.80 -6.07 13.28
C ALA A 28 -2.75 -4.55 13.15
N LEU A 29 -2.27 -3.84 14.17
CA LEU A 29 -2.12 -2.38 14.14
C LEU A 29 -1.17 -1.96 13.01
N LEU A 30 -0.04 -2.68 12.86
CA LEU A 30 0.89 -2.43 11.76
C LEU A 30 0.20 -2.59 10.40
N LEU A 31 -0.60 -3.65 10.21
CA LEU A 31 -1.38 -3.86 8.99
C LEU A 31 -2.44 -2.78 8.74
N VAL A 32 -3.12 -2.29 9.79
CA VAL A 32 -4.07 -1.18 9.67
C VAL A 32 -3.37 0.09 9.22
N VAL A 33 -2.22 0.41 9.82
CA VAL A 33 -1.40 1.57 9.41
C VAL A 33 -0.95 1.43 7.96
N MET A 34 -0.45 0.25 7.56
CA MET A 34 -0.09 -0.05 6.17
C MET A 34 -1.26 0.12 5.21
N THR A 35 -2.45 -0.36 5.59
CA THR A 35 -3.67 -0.20 4.79
C THR A 35 -4.02 1.27 4.62
N GLY A 36 -3.88 2.09 5.67
CA GLY A 36 -4.10 3.53 5.63
C GLY A 36 -3.15 4.25 4.67
N PHE A 37 -1.85 3.98 4.75
CA PHE A 37 -0.86 4.54 3.82
C PHE A 37 -1.10 4.11 2.38
N THR A 38 -1.46 2.85 2.17
CA THR A 38 -1.79 2.30 0.85
C THR A 38 -3.04 2.98 0.28
N GLY A 39 -4.04 3.23 1.12
CA GLY A 39 -5.25 3.97 0.75
C GLY A 39 -4.97 5.44 0.39
N GLN A 40 -4.06 6.11 1.10
CA GLN A 40 -3.61 7.44 0.71
C GLN A 40 -2.87 7.41 -0.64
N GLY A 41 -1.97 6.45 -0.86
CA GLY A 41 -1.30 6.24 -2.14
C GLY A 41 -2.30 6.03 -3.29
N TYR A 42 -3.36 5.26 -3.05
CA TYR A 42 -4.45 5.07 -4.01
C TYR A 42 -5.13 6.39 -4.40
N GLN A 43 -5.48 7.21 -3.42
CA GLN A 43 -6.14 8.51 -3.66
C GLN A 43 -5.24 9.42 -4.49
N ILE A 44 -3.95 9.46 -4.15
CA ILE A 44 -2.93 10.25 -4.84
C ILE A 44 -2.77 9.80 -6.30
N MET A 45 -2.78 8.49 -6.57
CA MET A 45 -2.71 7.95 -7.94
C MET A 45 -3.99 8.18 -8.75
N CYS A 46 -5.15 8.30 -8.09
CA CYS A 46 -6.42 8.53 -8.76
C CYS A 46 -6.73 10.01 -9.01
N ALA A 47 -6.02 10.93 -8.35
CA ALA A 47 -6.18 12.36 -8.56
C ALA A 47 -5.46 12.75 -9.86
N ALA A 48 -6.24 13.08 -10.90
CA ALA A 48 -5.73 13.67 -12.13
C ALA A 48 -5.46 15.15 -11.89
N HIS A 49 -4.24 15.60 -12.16
CA HIS A 49 -3.83 16.98 -12.00
C HIS A 49 -3.00 17.41 -13.20
N ASP A 50 -3.45 18.46 -13.89
CA ASP A 50 -2.85 18.98 -15.14
C ASP A 50 -1.71 19.98 -14.87
N HIS A 51 -1.15 20.00 -13.66
CA HIS A 51 -0.14 20.96 -13.23
C HIS A 51 1.20 20.31 -12.87
N PRO A 52 2.32 20.71 -13.53
CA PRO A 52 3.63 20.09 -13.33
C PRO A 52 4.21 20.27 -11.91
N GLU A 53 3.79 21.30 -11.17
CA GLU A 53 4.18 21.48 -9.76
C GLU A 53 3.49 20.47 -8.82
N GLU A 54 2.27 20.04 -9.17
CA GLU A 54 1.53 19.03 -8.41
C GLU A 54 2.07 17.62 -8.65
N ASP A 55 2.69 17.38 -9.82
CA ASP A 55 3.38 16.15 -10.17
C ASP A 55 4.62 15.88 -9.30
N GLU A 56 5.39 16.92 -8.96
CA GLU A 56 6.54 16.77 -8.06
C GLU A 56 6.09 16.40 -6.63
N ILE A 57 5.03 17.07 -6.14
CA ILE A 57 4.44 16.78 -4.82
C ILE A 57 3.85 15.36 -4.80
N ARG A 58 3.17 14.94 -5.88
CA ARG A 58 2.63 13.59 -6.06
C ARG A 58 3.73 12.54 -5.97
N ASN A 59 4.81 12.72 -6.73
CA ASN A 59 5.95 11.80 -6.74
C ASN A 59 6.63 11.72 -5.36
N ARG A 60 6.77 12.84 -4.65
CA ARG A 60 7.30 12.83 -3.26
C ARG A 60 6.40 12.04 -2.31
N LYS A 61 5.07 12.21 -2.38
CA LYS A 61 4.13 11.46 -1.52
C LYS A 61 4.11 9.96 -1.85
N LEU A 62 4.15 9.59 -3.12
CA LEU A 62 4.23 8.18 -3.53
C LEU A 62 5.55 7.53 -3.08
N LYS A 63 6.65 8.27 -3.15
CA LYS A 63 7.95 7.82 -2.64
C LYS A 63 7.93 7.61 -1.12
N ALA A 64 7.19 8.42 -0.37
CA ALA A 64 7.00 8.21 1.06
C ALA A 64 6.24 6.90 1.35
N VAL A 65 5.19 6.60 0.57
CA VAL A 65 4.44 5.33 0.68
C VAL A 65 5.33 4.13 0.34
N GLU A 66 6.20 4.27 -0.66
CA GLU A 66 7.19 3.24 -1.02
C GLU A 66 8.17 2.96 0.11
N ILE A 67 8.81 4.01 0.66
CA ILE A 67 9.76 3.89 1.77
C ILE A 67 9.08 3.27 2.98
N PHE A 68 7.86 3.69 3.30
CA PHE A 68 7.09 3.12 4.40
C PHE A 68 6.84 1.63 4.18
N THR A 69 6.42 1.23 2.98
CA THR A 69 6.18 -0.18 2.63
C THR A 69 7.46 -1.01 2.75
N ALA A 70 8.59 -0.47 2.29
CA ALA A 70 9.89 -1.13 2.42
C ALA A 70 10.30 -1.31 3.89
N VAL A 71 10.14 -0.29 4.73
CA VAL A 71 10.41 -0.36 6.17
C VAL A 71 9.52 -1.40 6.84
N CYS A 72 8.23 -1.44 6.53
CA CYS A 72 7.33 -2.49 7.04
C CYS A 72 7.76 -3.89 6.58
N GLY A 73 8.25 -4.03 5.34
CA GLY A 73 8.86 -5.27 4.85
C GLY A 73 10.12 -5.68 5.60
N PHE A 74 10.93 -4.72 6.06
CA PHE A 74 12.06 -5.03 6.96
C PHE A 74 11.58 -5.43 8.36
N ILE A 75 10.53 -4.80 8.87
CA ILE A 75 9.96 -5.10 10.18
C ILE A 75 9.36 -6.51 10.22
N SER A 76 8.85 -7.06 9.12
CA SER A 76 8.37 -8.45 9.14
C SER A 76 9.46 -9.50 9.36
N PHE A 77 10.73 -9.18 9.15
CA PHE A 77 11.82 -10.07 9.58
C PHE A 77 11.89 -10.23 11.09
N TYR A 78 11.39 -9.25 11.88
CA TYR A 78 11.26 -9.42 13.33
C TYR A 78 10.11 -10.35 13.72
N TRP A 79 9.09 -10.50 12.85
CA TRP A 79 7.92 -11.35 13.07
C TRP A 79 7.76 -12.38 11.94
N LEU A 80 8.83 -13.15 11.69
CA LEU A 80 8.86 -14.19 10.66
C LEU A 80 7.74 -15.23 10.79
N SER A 81 7.27 -15.51 12.00
CA SER A 81 6.17 -16.45 12.27
C SER A 81 4.77 -15.88 11.99
N SER A 82 4.64 -14.58 11.78
CA SER A 82 3.36 -13.89 11.58
C SER A 82 2.92 -13.99 10.12
N VAL A 83 2.08 -14.99 9.82
CA VAL A 83 1.62 -15.26 8.46
C VAL A 83 0.77 -14.11 7.94
N GLY A 84 -0.13 -13.58 8.77
CA GLY A 84 -1.00 -12.47 8.41
C GLY A 84 -0.23 -11.18 8.12
N LEU A 85 0.79 -10.85 8.92
CA LEU A 85 1.66 -9.70 8.65
C LEU A 85 2.38 -9.84 7.31
N ASN A 86 2.96 -11.01 7.04
CA ASN A 86 3.66 -11.28 5.80
C ASN A 86 2.72 -11.23 4.58
N VAL A 87 1.51 -11.77 4.69
CA VAL A 87 0.47 -11.68 3.64
C VAL A 87 0.07 -10.23 3.40
N GLY A 88 -0.16 -9.45 4.45
CA GLY A 88 -0.53 -8.04 4.31
C GLY A 88 0.58 -7.18 3.69
N ILE A 89 1.85 -7.45 3.99
CA ILE A 89 3.00 -6.83 3.33
C ILE A 89 3.07 -7.23 1.85
N GLY A 90 2.84 -8.50 1.53
CA GLY A 90 2.75 -8.97 0.16
C GLY A 90 1.65 -8.24 -0.63
N LEU A 91 0.47 -8.06 -0.04
CA LEU A 91 -0.62 -7.31 -0.64
C LEU A 91 -0.27 -5.82 -0.85
N CYS A 92 0.45 -5.20 0.10
CA CYS A 92 1.00 -3.86 -0.05
C CYS A 92 1.97 -3.74 -1.24
N LEU A 93 2.89 -4.70 -1.38
CA LEU A 93 3.85 -4.73 -2.47
C LEU A 93 3.16 -4.93 -3.82
N ILE A 94 2.16 -5.82 -3.89
CA ILE A 94 1.32 -6.00 -5.08
C ILE A 94 0.63 -4.68 -5.41
N PHE A 95 0.03 -4.01 -4.43
CA PHE A 95 -0.61 -2.71 -4.62
C PHE A 95 0.36 -1.67 -5.21
N TYR A 96 1.56 -1.57 -4.65
CA TYR A 96 2.59 -0.65 -5.12
C TYR A 96 3.03 -0.97 -6.56
N CYS A 97 3.36 -2.24 -6.85
CA CYS A 97 3.77 -2.68 -8.19
C CYS A 97 2.68 -2.40 -9.23
N VAL A 98 1.42 -2.70 -8.90
CA VAL A 98 0.27 -2.43 -9.75
C VAL A 98 0.10 -0.92 -9.96
N GLY A 99 0.17 -0.12 -8.90
CA GLY A 99 0.07 1.34 -8.97
C GLY A 99 1.17 2.00 -9.81
N MET A 100 2.42 1.56 -9.64
CA MET A 100 3.57 2.05 -10.41
C MET A 100 3.49 1.69 -11.89
N LYS A 101 3.01 0.48 -12.22
CA LYS A 101 2.78 0.08 -13.61
C LYS A 101 1.74 0.98 -14.27
N TYR A 102 0.64 1.27 -13.58
CA TYR A 102 -0.39 2.18 -14.09
C TYR A 102 0.09 3.62 -14.24
N MET A 103 0.90 4.14 -13.31
CA MET A 103 1.49 5.47 -13.47
C MET A 103 2.37 5.58 -14.72
N LYS A 104 3.18 4.56 -15.00
CA LYS A 104 4.02 4.48 -16.22
C LYS A 104 3.19 4.37 -17.50
N GLU A 105 2.13 3.57 -17.49
CA GLU A 105 1.24 3.40 -18.65
C GLU A 105 0.38 4.66 -18.90
N GLY A 106 -0.06 5.35 -17.84
CA GLY A 106 -0.81 6.60 -17.93
C GLY A 106 0.03 7.79 -18.41
N THR A 107 1.34 7.80 -18.13
CA THR A 107 2.28 8.81 -18.68
C THR A 107 2.73 8.50 -20.11
N ALA A 108 2.62 7.26 -20.58
CA ALA A 108 2.95 6.89 -21.97
C ALA A 108 1.78 7.13 -22.95
N ALA A 109 0.57 7.37 -22.44
CA ALA A 109 -0.64 7.62 -23.22
C ALA A 109 -1.04 9.11 -23.28
N ALA A 110 -0.28 10.00 -22.62
CA ALA A 110 -0.41 11.46 -22.66
C ALA A 110 0.74 12.06 -23.49
#